data_AF-L7ZBH9-F1
#
_entry.id   AF-L7ZBH9-F1
#
_cell.length_a   1.000
_cell.length_b   1.000
_cell.length_c   1.000
_cell.angle_alpha   90.00
_cell.angle_beta   90.00
_cell.angle_gamma   90.00
#
_symmetry.space_group_name_H-M   'P 1'
#
loop_
_entity.id
_entity.type
_entity.pdbx_description
1 polymer ?
#
loop_
_entity_poly.entity_id
_entity_poly.type
_entity_poly.pdbx_seq_one_letter_code
_entity_poly.pdbx_strand_id
1 'polypeptide(L)'
;WRGIGVTLFVNWAVKPFSMALLGWFFIGWLFRPHLPADQVDSYIAGLIILAAAPCTAMVFVWSNLIKGEPHFTLSQVALNDAIMIVAFAPIVGLLLGLSAITVPWGTLTLSVALYILVPVIVAQLIRRSLLACGDEALHRL
;
A
#
# COMPACT_ATOMS: atom_id res chain seq x y z
N TRP A 1 -2.67 21.45 1.88
CA TRP A 1 -2.27 21.25 0.47
C TRP A 1 -0.76 21.08 0.26
N ARG A 2 0.10 22.05 0.58
CA ARG A 2 1.58 21.88 0.41
C ARG A 2 2.16 20.70 1.19
N GLY A 3 1.74 20.49 2.44
CA GLY A 3 2.19 19.36 3.26
C GLY A 3 1.79 17.99 2.70
N ILE A 4 0.55 17.87 2.20
CA ILE A 4 0.01 16.62 1.63
C ILE A 4 0.77 16.21 0.36
N GLY A 5 1.07 17.17 -0.52
CA GLY A 5 1.84 16.89 -1.74
C GLY A 5 3.24 16.35 -1.43
N VAL A 6 3.92 16.92 -0.42
CA VAL A 6 5.23 16.41 0.03
C VAL A 6 5.10 15.01 0.62
N THR A 7 4.08 14.74 1.44
CA THR A 7 3.90 13.40 2.01
C THR A 7 3.65 12.36 0.94
N LEU A 8 2.82 12.70 -0.06
CA LEU A 8 2.53 11.81 -1.19
C LEU A 8 3.77 11.53 -2.02
N PHE A 9 4.54 12.56 -2.35
CA PHE A 9 5.79 12.40 -3.09
C PHE A 9 6.77 11.48 -2.35
N VAL A 10 6.96 11.69 -1.05
CA VAL A 10 7.85 10.82 -0.26
C VAL A 10 7.32 9.39 -0.20
N ASN A 11 6.02 9.20 0.02
CA ASN A 11 5.43 7.86 0.15
C ASN A 11 5.44 7.06 -1.15
N TRP A 12 5.25 7.72 -2.29
CA TRP A 12 5.06 7.05 -3.58
C TRP A 12 6.30 7.07 -4.48
N ALA A 13 7.13 8.11 -4.40
CA ALA A 13 8.32 8.25 -5.24
C ALA A 13 9.63 7.96 -4.50
N VAL A 14 9.72 8.22 -3.19
CA VAL A 14 10.98 8.03 -2.46
C VAL A 14 11.00 6.66 -1.78
N LYS A 15 9.97 6.33 -0.99
CA LYS A 15 9.93 5.13 -0.15
C LYS A 15 10.08 3.82 -0.94
N PRO A 16 9.28 3.51 -1.98
CA PRO A 16 9.36 2.23 -2.67
C PRO A 16 10.69 2.03 -3.42
N PHE A 17 11.22 3.10 -4.02
CA PHE A 17 12.49 3.05 -4.74
C PHE A 17 13.69 2.91 -3.79
N SER A 18 13.69 3.66 -2.68
CA SER A 18 14.73 3.54 -1.65
C SER A 18 14.76 2.13 -1.07
N MET A 19 13.60 1.55 -0.77
CA MET A 19 13.50 0.19 -0.23
C MET A 19 13.89 -0.88 -1.27
N ALA A 20 13.54 -0.70 -2.54
CA ALA A 20 14.00 -1.60 -3.59
C ALA A 20 15.53 -1.57 -3.74
N LEU A 21 16.14 -0.38 -3.71
CA LEU A 21 17.58 -0.21 -3.77
C LEU A 21 18.28 -0.83 -2.56
N LEU A 22 17.75 -0.59 -1.36
CA LEU A 22 18.28 -1.21 -0.13
C LEU A 22 18.10 -2.72 -0.14
N GLY A 23 16.94 -3.22 -0.57
CA GLY A 23 16.66 -4.66 -0.71
C GLY A 23 17.64 -5.32 -1.68
N TRP A 24 17.86 -4.72 -2.85
CA TRP A 24 18.84 -5.20 -3.82
C TRP A 24 20.28 -5.18 -3.27
N PHE A 25 20.70 -4.11 -2.60
CA PHE A 25 22.05 -4.00 -2.03
C PHE A 25 22.28 -4.99 -0.88
N PHE A 26 21.36 -5.05 0.08
CA PHE A 26 21.52 -5.91 1.24
C PHE A 26 21.29 -7.39 0.90
N ILE A 27 20.20 -7.74 0.21
CA ILE A 27 19.84 -9.13 -0.08
C ILE A 27 20.58 -9.65 -1.31
N GLY A 28 20.70 -8.83 -2.35
CA GLY A 28 21.32 -9.21 -3.62
C GLY A 28 22.86 -9.18 -3.64
N TRP A 29 23.50 -8.42 -2.73
CA TRP A 29 24.96 -8.31 -2.66
C TRP A 29 25.53 -8.71 -1.30
N LEU A 30 25.16 -8.03 -0.20
CA LEU A 30 25.80 -8.24 1.11
C LEU A 30 25.47 -9.60 1.76
N PHE A 31 24.20 -9.98 1.76
CA PHE A 31 23.69 -11.21 2.38
C PHE A 31 23.50 -12.36 1.40
N ARG A 32 23.80 -12.16 0.12
CA ARG A 32 23.73 -13.20 -0.92
C ARG A 32 24.42 -14.53 -0.53
N PRO A 33 25.63 -14.56 0.06
CA PRO A 33 26.27 -15.83 0.43
C PRO A 33 25.65 -16.52 1.64
N HIS A 34 24.82 -15.82 2.43
CA HIS A 34 24.15 -16.37 3.61
C HIS A 34 22.71 -16.82 3.33
N LEU A 35 22.19 -16.54 2.13
CA LEU A 35 20.80 -16.79 1.75
C LEU A 35 20.70 -17.88 0.67
N PRO A 36 19.64 -18.70 0.68
CA PRO A 36 19.36 -19.66 -0.38
C PRO A 36 19.22 -18.93 -1.72
N ALA A 37 20.05 -19.29 -2.71
CA ALA A 37 20.14 -18.58 -3.99
C ALA A 37 18.81 -18.60 -4.78
N ASP A 38 17.96 -19.60 -4.53
CA ASP A 38 16.63 -19.77 -5.11
C ASP A 38 15.57 -18.82 -4.51
N GLN A 39 15.81 -18.24 -3.33
CA GLN A 39 14.83 -17.41 -2.61
C GLN A 39 15.17 -15.92 -2.61
N VAL A 40 16.38 -15.54 -3.01
CA VAL A 40 16.85 -14.14 -3.07
C VAL A 40 15.86 -13.23 -3.79
N ASP A 41 15.39 -13.66 -4.96
CA ASP A 41 14.44 -12.89 -5.78
C ASP A 41 13.08 -12.76 -5.09
N SER A 42 12.60 -13.83 -4.45
CA SER A 42 11.34 -13.81 -3.68
C SER A 42 11.42 -12.88 -2.47
N TYR A 43 12.57 -12.82 -1.79
CA TYR A 43 12.78 -11.89 -0.67
C TYR A 43 12.83 -10.43 -1.13
N ILE A 44 13.51 -10.14 -2.25
CA ILE A 44 13.51 -8.79 -2.83
C ILE A 44 12.09 -8.39 -3.26
N ALA A 45 11.34 -9.30 -3.88
CA ALA A 45 9.94 -9.06 -4.24
C ALA A 45 9.07 -8.76 -3.02
N GLY A 46 9.21 -9.54 -1.94
CA GLY A 46 8.51 -9.30 -0.68
C GLY A 46 8.82 -7.93 -0.07
N LEU A 47 10.09 -7.50 -0.10
CA LEU A 47 10.52 -6.19 0.36
C LEU A 47 9.91 -5.04 -0.46
N ILE A 48 9.85 -5.20 -1.78
CA ILE A 48 9.23 -4.21 -2.69
C ILE A 48 7.72 -4.07 -2.39
N ILE A 49 7.02 -5.20 -2.24
CA ILE A 49 5.59 -5.21 -1.90
C ILE A 49 5.34 -4.55 -0.53
N LEU A 50 6.16 -4.88 0.48
CA LEU A 50 6.09 -4.27 1.81
C LEU A 50 6.35 -2.76 1.78
N ALA A 51 7.26 -2.30 0.92
CA ALA A 51 7.56 -0.88 0.78
C ALA A 51 6.41 -0.08 0.19
N ALA A 52 5.71 -0.65 -0.80
CA ALA A 52 4.56 -0.04 -1.44
C ALA A 52 3.29 -0.03 -0.56
N ALA A 53 3.21 -0.91 0.44
CA ALA A 53 2.09 -0.94 1.37
C ALA A 53 2.09 0.27 2.34
N PRO A 54 1.00 1.06 2.40
CA PRO A 54 0.82 2.09 3.42
C PRO A 54 0.35 1.46 4.75
N CYS A 55 0.84 1.97 5.88
CA CYS A 55 0.35 1.54 7.20
C CYS A 55 -0.71 2.53 7.70
N THR A 56 -1.99 2.16 7.62
CA THR A 56 -3.10 3.06 7.96
C THR A 56 -3.38 3.09 9.46
N ALA A 57 -3.53 1.92 10.10
CA ALA A 57 -3.86 1.82 11.53
C ALA A 57 -2.75 2.38 12.46
N MET A 58 -1.49 2.10 12.16
CA MET A 58 -0.37 2.53 13.01
C MET A 58 -0.23 4.05 13.05
N VAL A 59 -0.46 4.73 11.92
CA VAL A 59 -0.37 6.20 11.82
C VAL A 59 -1.42 6.87 12.72
N PHE A 60 -2.60 6.29 12.88
CA PHE A 60 -3.60 6.77 13.84
C PHE A 60 -3.13 6.66 15.29
N VAL A 61 -2.50 5.54 15.67
CA VAL A 61 -1.96 5.36 17.02
C VAL A 61 -0.86 6.38 17.30
N TRP A 62 0.08 6.57 16.36
CA TRP A 62 1.14 7.57 16.50
C TRP A 62 0.57 8.98 16.59
N SER A 63 -0.38 9.33 15.72
CA SER A 63 -1.07 10.62 15.75
C SER A 63 -1.72 10.86 17.12
N ASN A 64 -2.36 9.85 17.70
CA ASN A 64 -2.96 9.97 19.02
C ASN A 64 -1.91 10.20 20.12
N LEU A 65 -0.79 9.45 20.08
CA LEU A 65 0.30 9.59 21.05
C LEU A 65 0.95 10.99 21.06
N ILE A 66 1.04 11.63 19.89
CA ILE A 66 1.59 12.99 19.78
C ILE A 66 0.53 14.10 19.94
N LYS A 67 -0.70 13.75 20.33
CA LYS A 67 -1.86 14.68 20.39
C LYS A 67 -2.11 15.40 19.05
N GLY A 68 -1.88 14.70 17.95
CA GLY A 68 -2.12 15.16 16.59
C GLY A 68 -3.62 15.25 16.28
N GLU A 69 -3.94 16.06 15.28
CA GLU A 69 -5.32 16.35 14.88
C GLU A 69 -5.91 15.17 14.07
N PRO A 70 -6.95 14.47 14.57
CA PRO A 70 -7.43 13.23 13.97
C PRO A 70 -8.05 13.41 12.59
N HIS A 71 -8.71 14.55 12.32
CA HIS A 71 -9.36 14.80 11.03
C HIS A 71 -8.33 14.97 9.90
N PHE A 72 -7.19 15.59 10.19
CA PHE A 72 -6.06 15.74 9.27
C PHE A 72 -5.40 14.38 9.00
N THR A 73 -5.15 13.59 10.04
CA THR A 73 -4.59 12.24 9.90
C THR A 73 -5.52 11.34 9.10
N LEU A 74 -6.82 11.39 9.37
CA LEU A 74 -7.82 10.60 8.64
C LEU A 74 -7.89 10.99 7.17
N SER A 75 -7.88 12.28 6.87
CA SER A 75 -7.87 12.79 5.50
C SER A 75 -6.60 12.36 4.73
N GLN A 76 -5.44 12.39 5.39
CA GLN A 76 -4.17 11.98 4.79
C GLN A 76 -4.11 10.47 4.55
N VAL A 77 -4.59 9.67 5.50
CA VAL A 77 -4.66 8.20 5.38
C VAL A 77 -5.64 7.81 4.27
N ALA A 78 -6.84 8.41 4.24
CA ALA A 78 -7.84 8.16 3.20
C ALA A 78 -7.32 8.51 1.80
N LEU A 79 -6.60 9.63 1.67
CA LEU A 79 -5.99 10.01 0.40
C LEU A 79 -4.90 9.03 -0.04
N ASN A 80 -4.06 8.57 0.89
CA ASN A 80 -3.01 7.60 0.61
C ASN A 80 -3.59 6.26 0.14
N ASP A 81 -4.62 5.78 0.82
CA ASP A 81 -5.30 4.53 0.49
C ASP A 81 -6.04 4.61 -0.86
N ALA A 82 -6.69 5.75 -1.15
CA ALA A 82 -7.30 5.98 -2.46
C ALA A 82 -6.28 5.96 -3.61
N ILE A 83 -5.11 6.56 -3.39
CA ILE A 83 -4.02 6.53 -4.38
C ILE A 83 -3.46 5.10 -4.51
N MET A 84 -3.44 4.33 -3.43
CA MET A 84 -2.95 2.95 -3.46
C MET A 84 -3.69 2.09 -4.48
N ILE A 85 -5.00 2.21 -4.57
CA ILE A 85 -5.82 1.44 -5.52
C ILE A 85 -5.32 1.60 -6.97
N VAL A 86 -4.83 2.79 -7.34
CA VAL A 86 -4.42 3.11 -8.71
C VAL A 86 -2.90 2.98 -8.90
N ALA A 87 -2.10 3.39 -7.90
CA ALA A 87 -0.65 3.50 -8.03
C ALA A 87 0.12 2.25 -7.58
N PHE A 88 -0.46 1.39 -6.73
CA PHE A 88 0.21 0.20 -6.21
C PHE A 88 0.57 -0.78 -7.33
N ALA A 89 -0.41 -1.20 -8.14
CA ALA A 89 -0.17 -2.19 -9.19
C ALA A 89 0.86 -1.72 -10.25
N PRO A 90 0.82 -0.47 -10.76
CA PRO A 90 1.83 0.04 -11.68
C PRO A 90 3.25 0.08 -11.08
N ILE A 91 3.39 0.55 -9.83
CA ILE A 91 4.71 0.74 -9.20
C ILE A 91 5.35 -0.61 -8.85
N VAL A 92 4.56 -1.51 -8.27
CA VAL A 92 5.02 -2.87 -7.96
C VAL A 92 5.35 -3.62 -9.25
N GLY A 93 4.52 -3.51 -10.29
CA GLY A 93 4.78 -4.11 -11.60
C GLY A 93 6.07 -3.58 -12.24
N LEU A 94 6.34 -2.29 -12.16
CA LEU A 94 7.57 -1.67 -12.66
C LEU A 94 8.81 -2.14 -11.88
N LEU A 95 8.76 -2.13 -10.54
CA LEU A 95 9.89 -2.52 -9.68
C LEU A 95 10.20 -4.03 -9.75
N LEU A 96 9.18 -4.88 -9.84
CA LEU A 96 9.35 -6.32 -10.01
C LEU A 96 9.78 -6.69 -11.43
N GLY A 97 9.30 -5.97 -12.44
CA GLY A 97 9.74 -6.14 -13.83
C GLY A 97 11.21 -5.81 -14.04
N LEU A 98 11.75 -4.83 -13.30
CA LEU A 98 13.18 -4.51 -13.28
C LEU A 98 14.03 -5.58 -12.60
N SER A 99 13.44 -6.42 -11.74
CA SER A 99 14.14 -7.48 -11.00
C SER A 99 14.13 -8.83 -11.74
N ALA A 100 13.72 -8.87 -13.01
CA ALA A 100 13.67 -10.07 -13.87
C ALA A 100 12.85 -11.25 -13.31
N ILE A 101 11.97 -10.99 -12.34
CA ILE A 101 11.01 -11.98 -11.83
C ILE A 101 9.82 -11.96 -12.79
N THR A 102 9.50 -13.10 -13.39
CA THR A 102 8.31 -13.24 -14.26
C THR A 102 7.06 -13.05 -13.41
N VAL A 103 6.56 -11.82 -13.37
CA VAL A 103 5.35 -11.46 -12.66
C VAL A 103 4.16 -12.10 -13.39
N PRO A 104 3.42 -13.04 -12.77
CA PRO A 104 2.24 -13.62 -13.40
C PRO A 104 1.12 -12.58 -13.40
N TRP A 105 1.07 -11.74 -14.43
CA TRP A 105 0.11 -10.65 -14.60
C TRP A 105 -1.35 -11.09 -14.45
N GLY A 106 -1.68 -12.33 -14.85
CA GLY A 106 -3.00 -12.93 -14.63
C GLY A 106 -3.33 -13.10 -13.15
N THR A 107 -2.40 -13.65 -12.36
CA THR A 107 -2.59 -13.80 -10.92
C THR A 107 -2.64 -12.45 -10.22
N LEU A 108 -1.79 -11.50 -10.62
CA LEU A 108 -1.74 -10.18 -9.99
C LEU A 108 -3.01 -9.37 -10.26
N THR A 109 -3.52 -9.37 -11.50
CA THR A 109 -4.79 -8.73 -11.85
C THR A 109 -5.98 -9.39 -11.17
N LEU A 110 -6.00 -10.73 -11.08
CA LEU A 110 -7.04 -11.47 -10.37
C LEU A 110 -7.02 -11.18 -8.87
N SER A 111 -5.84 -11.15 -8.24
CA SER A 111 -5.67 -10.78 -6.84
C SER A 111 -6.12 -9.34 -6.57
N VAL A 112 -5.76 -8.38 -7.41
CA VAL A 112 -6.23 -6.99 -7.28
C VAL A 112 -7.75 -6.90 -7.43
N ALA A 113 -8.33 -7.57 -8.43
CA ALA A 113 -9.77 -7.58 -8.63
C ALA A 113 -10.50 -8.19 -7.42
N LEU A 114 -10.03 -9.32 -6.93
CA LEU A 114 -10.71 -10.09 -5.88
C LEU A 114 -10.49 -9.50 -4.48
N TYR A 115 -9.28 -9.04 -4.15
CA TYR A 115 -8.95 -8.53 -2.81
C TYR A 115 -9.12 -7.01 -2.66
N ILE A 116 -9.11 -6.23 -3.74
CA ILE A 116 -9.28 -4.76 -3.67
C ILE A 116 -10.64 -4.35 -4.25
N LEU A 117 -10.93 -4.74 -5.49
CA LEU A 117 -12.11 -4.23 -6.20
C LEU A 117 -13.43 -4.73 -5.58
N VAL A 118 -13.53 -6.03 -5.29
CA VAL A 118 -14.75 -6.64 -4.74
C VAL A 118 -15.10 -6.05 -3.35
N PRO A 119 -14.18 -5.99 -2.36
CA PRO A 119 -14.49 -5.40 -1.06
C PRO A 119 -14.90 -3.92 -1.15
N VAL A 120 -14.26 -3.14 -2.04
CA VAL A 120 -14.62 -1.73 -2.25
C VAL A 120 -16.05 -1.61 -2.80
N ILE A 121 -16.43 -2.44 -3.78
CA ILE A 121 -17.79 -2.45 -4.33
C ILE A 121 -18.80 -2.81 -3.24
N VAL A 122 -18.54 -3.87 -2.48
CA VAL A 122 -19.42 -4.30 -1.38
C VAL A 122 -19.56 -3.19 -0.33
N ALA A 123 -18.46 -2.57 0.09
CA ALA A 123 -18.47 -1.46 1.04
C ALA A 123 -19.28 -0.26 0.53
N GLN A 124 -19.15 0.09 -0.75
CA GLN A 124 -19.92 1.17 -1.36
C GLN A 124 -21.40 0.84 -1.48
N LEU A 125 -21.77 -0.41 -1.78
CA LEU A 125 -23.15 -0.87 -1.82
C LEU A 125 -23.81 -0.82 -0.44
N ILE A 126 -23.12 -1.32 0.58
CA ILE A 126 -23.57 -1.26 1.99
C ILE A 126 -23.72 0.21 2.44
N ARG A 127 -22.74 1.06 2.11
CA ARG A 127 -22.82 2.50 2.42
C ARG A 127 -24.03 3.15 1.74
N ARG A 128 -24.29 2.83 0.47
CA ARG A 128 -25.44 3.36 -0.27
C ARG A 128 -26.77 2.87 0.31
N SER A 129 -26.87 1.60 0.71
CA SER A 129 -28.11 1.06 1.30
C SER A 129 -28.37 1.64 2.69
N LEU A 130 -27.33 1.83 3.51
CA LEU A 130 -27.45 2.45 4.84
C LEU A 130 -27.87 3.93 4.75
N LEU A 131 -27.25 4.71 3.84
CA LEU A 131 -27.63 6.11 3.62
C LEU A 131 -29.06 6.25 3.06
N ALA A 132 -29.53 5.28 2.29
CA ALA A 132 -30.90 5.26 1.78
C ALA A 132 -31.95 4.85 2.85
N CYS A 133 -31.52 4.23 3.95
CA CYS A 133 -32.40 3.74 5.02
C CYS A 133 -32.61 4.76 6.16
N GLY A 134 -31.91 5.91 6.14
CA GLY A 134 -32.03 6.98 7.12
C GLY A 134 -30.96 6.92 8.23
N ASP A 135 -30.57 8.10 8.74
CA ASP A 135 -29.44 8.35 9.66
C ASP A 135 -29.40 7.51 10.96
N GLU A 136 -30.50 6.85 11.35
CA GLU A 136 -30.54 6.02 12.56
C GLU A 136 -29.70 4.74 12.48
N ALA A 137 -29.49 4.17 11.28
CA ALA A 137 -28.66 2.97 11.13
C ALA A 137 -27.15 3.29 11.15
N LEU A 138 -26.77 4.51 10.79
CA LEU A 138 -25.37 4.96 10.74
C LEU A 138 -24.80 5.24 12.15
N HIS A 139 -25.66 5.62 13.11
CA HIS A 139 -25.26 5.88 14.50
C HIS A 139 -25.07 4.64 15.38
N ARG A 140 -25.39 3.43 14.89
CA ARG A 140 -25.25 2.17 15.63
C ARG A 140 -23.97 1.38 15.31
N LEU A 141 -23.15 1.87 14.38
CA LEU A 141 -21.82 1.34 14.03
C LEU A 141 -20.73 2.27 14.59
#